data_AF-A0AAW1UAR3-F1
#
_entry.id   AF-A0AAW1UAR3-F1
#
_cell.length_a   1.000
_cell.length_b   1.000
_cell.length_c   1.000
_cell.angle_alpha   90.00
_cell.angle_beta   90.00
_cell.angle_gamma   90.00
#
_symmetry.space_group_name_H-M   'P 1'
#
loop_
_entity.id
_entity.type
_entity.pdbx_description
1 polymer ?
#
loop_
_entity_poly.entity_id
_entity_poly.type
_entity_poly.pdbx_seq_one_letter_code
_entity_poly.pdbx_strand_id
1 'polypeptide(L)'
;MKQRTAAQNIWFNKQCLKMSLVPNYVKVKFNINNTLTEKLKKMVQKQWIREEIISLHKKRHICRCYLKLVHTHLFHYLHAIEFDILDDTVREKVTPPIYDFYLKFKNFSNSSFDTEENEILNKGPKYSLDFMKKQGKEILGVNLEVAIQQNLKNN
;
A
#
# COMPACT_ATOMS: atom_id res chain seq x y z
N MET A 1 -11.35 1.19 -16.66
CA MET A 1 -10.30 0.86 -15.67
C MET A 1 -10.39 1.87 -14.53
N LYS A 2 -10.81 1.46 -13.33
CA LYS A 2 -10.94 2.36 -12.17
C LYS A 2 -9.54 2.77 -11.67
N GLN A 3 -9.29 4.07 -11.51
CA GLN A 3 -7.99 4.59 -11.08
C GLN A 3 -7.74 4.25 -9.60
N ARG A 4 -6.62 3.58 -9.31
CA ARG A 4 -6.18 3.31 -7.94
C ARG A 4 -5.58 4.58 -7.32
N THR A 5 -5.85 4.81 -6.05
CA THR A 5 -5.23 5.92 -5.32
C THR A 5 -3.73 5.69 -5.17
N ALA A 6 -2.93 6.77 -5.02
CA ALA A 6 -1.49 6.65 -4.79
C ALA A 6 -1.16 5.77 -3.58
N ALA A 7 -1.98 5.79 -2.53
CA ALA A 7 -1.81 4.93 -1.36
C ALA A 7 -2.02 3.45 -1.68
N GLN A 8 -3.02 3.12 -2.49
CA GLN A 8 -3.27 1.75 -2.95
C GLN A 8 -2.12 1.24 -3.83
N ASN A 9 -1.57 2.08 -4.71
CA ASN A 9 -0.42 1.70 -5.55
C ASN A 9 0.85 1.48 -4.71
N ILE A 10 1.12 2.36 -3.73
CA ILE A 10 2.25 2.19 -2.80
C ILE A 10 2.10 0.88 -2.01
N TRP A 11 0.92 0.62 -1.45
CA TRP A 11 0.67 -0.61 -0.70
C TRP A 11 0.86 -1.85 -1.58
N PHE A 12 0.27 -1.85 -2.78
CA PHE A 12 0.37 -2.96 -3.73
C PHE A 12 1.84 -3.26 -4.10
N ASN A 13 2.61 -2.23 -4.45
CA ASN A 13 4.03 -2.39 -4.80
C ASN A 13 4.87 -2.91 -3.63
N LYS A 14 4.57 -2.46 -2.40
CA LYS A 14 5.22 -2.99 -1.19
C LYS A 14 4.89 -4.47 -0.96
N GLN A 15 3.65 -4.90 -1.20
CA GLN A 15 3.29 -6.31 -1.09
C GLN A 15 4.00 -7.14 -2.15
N CYS A 16 4.09 -6.65 -3.39
CA CYS A 16 4.83 -7.34 -4.44
C CYS A 16 6.31 -7.55 -4.08
N LEU A 17 6.96 -6.56 -3.48
CA LEU A 17 8.35 -6.71 -3.00
C LEU A 17 8.47 -7.74 -1.86
N LYS A 18 7.53 -7.77 -0.91
CA LYS A 18 7.52 -8.73 0.21
C LYS A 18 7.35 -10.18 -0.28
N MET A 19 6.44 -10.38 -1.22
CA MET A 19 6.09 -11.69 -1.76
C MET A 19 6.99 -12.13 -2.93
N SER A 20 7.99 -11.31 -3.29
CA SER A 20 8.82 -11.52 -4.49
C SER A 20 8.01 -11.68 -5.80
N LEU A 21 6.88 -10.98 -5.90
CA LEU A 21 6.03 -10.94 -7.08
C LEU A 21 6.37 -9.73 -7.96
N VAL A 22 6.14 -9.88 -9.27
CA VAL A 22 6.36 -8.80 -10.25
C VAL A 22 5.00 -8.36 -10.80
N PRO A 23 4.61 -7.09 -10.60
CA PRO A 23 3.40 -6.56 -11.21
C PRO A 23 3.38 -6.63 -12.74
N ASN A 24 2.20 -6.88 -13.33
CA ASN A 24 2.01 -6.97 -14.78
C ASN A 24 2.43 -5.72 -15.57
N TYR A 25 2.43 -4.56 -14.91
CA TYR A 25 2.82 -3.31 -15.54
C TYR A 25 4.36 -3.16 -15.66
N VAL A 26 5.14 -4.03 -15.00
CA VAL A 26 6.61 -4.08 -15.08
C VAL A 26 7.00 -4.98 -16.27
N LYS A 27 7.28 -4.38 -17.43
CA LYS A 27 7.71 -5.12 -18.62
C LYS A 27 9.18 -4.83 -18.91
N VAL A 28 10.05 -5.78 -18.60
CA VAL A 28 11.49 -5.71 -18.92
C VAL A 28 11.81 -6.78 -19.96
N LYS A 29 12.27 -6.35 -21.13
CA LYS A 29 12.68 -7.24 -22.24
C LYS A 29 14.20 -7.35 -22.27
N PHE A 30 14.72 -8.56 -22.34
CA PHE A 30 16.12 -8.85 -22.64
C PHE A 30 16.19 -9.60 -23.96
N ASN A 31 17.23 -9.34 -24.75
CA ASN A 31 17.44 -10.01 -26.04
C ASN A 31 18.14 -11.38 -25.90
N ILE A 32 18.80 -11.61 -24.76
CA ILE A 32 19.60 -12.81 -24.51
C ILE A 32 18.94 -13.61 -23.38
N ASN A 33 18.78 -14.92 -23.61
CA ASN A 33 18.18 -15.87 -22.66
C ASN A 33 19.28 -16.72 -22.00
N ASN A 34 19.98 -16.14 -21.03
CA ASN A 34 20.94 -16.82 -20.16
C ASN A 34 20.44 -16.81 -18.70
N THR A 35 20.95 -17.72 -17.88
CA THR A 35 20.72 -17.75 -16.42
C THR A 35 21.12 -16.43 -15.73
N LEU A 36 22.22 -15.80 -16.18
CA LEU A 36 22.66 -14.49 -15.69
C LEU A 36 21.67 -13.37 -16.04
N THR A 37 21.11 -13.37 -17.25
CA THR A 37 20.13 -12.37 -17.68
C THR A 37 18.82 -12.52 -16.92
N GLU A 38 18.42 -13.74 -16.54
CA GLU A 38 17.25 -13.95 -15.68
C GLU A 38 17.45 -13.45 -14.25
N LYS A 39 18.65 -13.62 -13.66
CA LYS A 39 18.99 -13.00 -12.37
C LYS A 39 18.97 -11.47 -12.45
N LEU A 40 19.60 -10.92 -13.49
CA LEU A 40 19.64 -9.48 -13.73
C LEU A 40 18.23 -8.90 -13.95
N LYS A 41 17.38 -9.61 -14.71
CA LYS A 41 15.98 -9.22 -14.96
C LYS A 41 15.18 -9.10 -13.66
N LYS A 42 15.30 -10.07 -12.76
CA LYS A 42 14.67 -10.00 -11.43
C LYS A 42 15.19 -8.81 -10.61
N MET A 43 16.50 -8.51 -10.68
CA MET A 43 17.08 -7.36 -9.99
C MET A 43 16.54 -6.03 -10.55
N VAL A 44 16.52 -5.87 -11.87
CA VAL A 44 16.00 -4.68 -12.54
C VAL A 44 14.52 -4.47 -12.24
N GLN A 45 13.72 -5.54 -12.28
CA GLN A 45 12.29 -5.47 -11.93
C GLN A 45 12.08 -5.02 -10.47
N LYS A 46 12.85 -5.55 -9.53
CA LYS A 46 12.81 -5.12 -8.12
C LYS A 46 13.21 -3.66 -7.95
N GLN A 47 14.27 -3.22 -8.64
CA GLN A 47 14.71 -1.83 -8.57
C GLN A 47 13.66 -0.89 -9.13
N TRP A 48 13.03 -1.24 -10.24
CA TRP A 48 11.98 -0.43 -10.84
C TRP A 48 10.76 -0.25 -9.93
N ILE A 49 10.33 -1.32 -9.24
CA ILE A 49 9.24 -1.23 -8.26
C ILE A 49 9.61 -0.29 -7.09
N ARG A 50 10.87 -0.30 -6.64
CA ARG A 50 11.35 0.61 -5.59
C ARG A 50 11.31 2.07 -6.03
N GLU A 51 11.83 2.38 -7.22
CA GLU A 51 11.76 3.72 -7.80
C GLU A 51 10.33 4.20 -7.98
N GLU A 52 9.43 3.30 -8.39
CA GLU A 52 8.01 3.63 -8.53
C GLU A 52 7.37 3.98 -7.17
N ILE A 53 7.70 3.26 -6.10
CA ILE A 53 7.23 3.60 -4.75
C ILE A 53 7.72 4.99 -4.34
N ILE A 54 9.00 5.31 -4.60
CA ILE A 54 9.59 6.63 -4.30
C ILE A 54 8.86 7.72 -5.10
N SER A 55 8.67 7.51 -6.40
CA SER A 55 7.93 8.42 -7.29
C SER A 55 6.51 8.69 -6.78
N LEU A 56 5.78 7.64 -6.37
CA LEU A 56 4.44 7.77 -5.81
C LEU A 56 4.43 8.55 -4.49
N HIS A 57 5.42 8.36 -3.63
CA HIS A 57 5.58 9.16 -2.41
C HIS A 57 5.85 10.64 -2.72
N LYS A 58 6.72 10.94 -3.69
CA LYS A 58 7.01 12.32 -4.14
C LYS A 58 5.75 12.99 -4.69
N LYS A 59 5.03 12.34 -5.60
CA LYS A 59 3.75 12.85 -6.15
C LYS A 59 2.74 13.15 -5.04
N ARG A 60 2.57 12.21 -4.10
CA ARG A 60 1.68 12.39 -2.96
C ARG A 60 2.09 13.56 -2.07
N HIS A 61 3.39 13.75 -1.84
CA HIS A 61 3.90 14.85 -1.04
C HIS A 61 3.62 16.20 -1.72
N ILE A 62 3.90 16.33 -3.02
CA ILE A 62 3.61 17.54 -3.79
C ILE A 62 2.13 17.91 -3.72
N CYS A 63 1.22 16.95 -3.97
CA CYS A 63 -0.22 17.20 -3.87
C CYS A 63 -0.64 17.64 -2.46
N ARG A 64 -0.05 17.05 -1.41
CA ARG A 64 -0.33 17.44 -0.02
C ARG A 64 0.14 18.86 0.30
N CYS A 65 1.32 19.24 -0.17
CA CYS A 65 1.82 20.60 0.00
C CYS A 65 0.92 21.60 -0.72
N TYR A 66 0.54 21.32 -1.97
CA TYR A 66 -0.37 22.16 -2.73
C TYR A 66 -1.73 22.29 -2.03
N LEU A 67 -2.31 21.17 -1.59
CA LEU A 67 -3.57 21.17 -0.85
C LEU A 67 -3.48 22.01 0.43
N LYS A 68 -2.38 21.89 1.18
CA LYS A 68 -2.16 22.69 2.39
C LYS A 68 -2.04 24.18 2.08
N LEU A 69 -1.33 24.55 1.01
CA LEU A 69 -1.19 25.93 0.56
C LEU A 69 -2.56 26.53 0.23
N VAL A 70 -3.35 25.84 -0.60
CA VAL A 70 -4.70 26.27 -0.99
C VAL A 70 -5.60 26.38 0.23
N HIS A 71 -5.57 25.40 1.14
CA HIS A 71 -6.35 25.44 2.38
C HIS A 71 -5.98 26.65 3.25
N THR A 72 -4.68 26.94 3.41
CA THR A 72 -4.24 28.11 4.18
C THR A 72 -4.70 29.43 3.53
N HIS A 73 -4.60 29.54 2.20
CA HIS A 73 -5.09 30.72 1.49
C HIS A 73 -6.60 30.90 1.64
N LEU A 74 -7.38 29.85 1.39
CA LEU A 74 -8.84 29.91 1.48
C LEU A 74 -9.32 30.23 2.88
N PHE A 75 -8.70 29.64 3.92
CA PHE A 75 -9.03 29.93 5.32
C PHE A 75 -8.76 31.39 5.72
N HIS A 76 -7.86 32.09 5.02
CA HIS A 76 -7.65 33.52 5.26
C HIS A 76 -8.80 34.39 4.73
N TYR A 77 -9.47 33.95 3.67
CA TYR A 77 -10.52 34.73 2.98
C TYR A 77 -11.94 34.29 3.36
N LEU A 78 -12.12 33.07 3.86
CA LEU A 78 -13.41 32.48 4.18
C LEU A 78 -13.55 32.32 5.70
N HIS A 79 -14.77 32.54 6.22
CA HIS A 79 -15.07 32.13 7.58
C HIS A 79 -15.01 30.59 7.69
N ALA A 80 -14.67 30.07 8.88
CA ALA A 80 -14.48 28.62 9.09
C ALA A 80 -15.66 27.78 8.56
N ILE A 81 -16.90 28.23 8.81
CA ILE A 81 -18.13 27.57 8.35
C ILE A 81 -18.23 27.54 6.81
N GLU A 82 -17.91 28.66 6.15
CA GLU A 82 -17.96 28.75 4.68
C GLU A 82 -16.91 27.86 4.04
N PHE A 83 -15.73 27.79 4.67
CA PHE A 83 -14.67 26.89 4.27
C PHE A 83 -15.08 25.42 4.38
N ASP A 84 -15.71 25.02 5.50
CA ASP A 84 -16.16 23.64 5.73
C ASP A 84 -17.20 23.21 4.67
N ILE A 85 -18.21 24.06 4.42
CA ILE A 85 -19.24 23.80 3.39
C ILE A 85 -18.60 23.64 2.00
N LEU A 86 -17.61 24.49 1.68
CA LEU A 86 -16.90 24.43 0.40
C LEU A 86 -16.04 23.16 0.29
N ASP A 87 -15.28 22.81 1.33
CA ASP A 87 -14.44 21.59 1.34
C ASP A 87 -15.31 20.34 1.19
N ASP A 88 -16.45 20.26 1.87
CA ASP A 88 -17.40 19.14 1.75
C ASP A 88 -17.96 19.04 0.33
N THR A 89 -18.41 20.15 -0.24
CA THR A 89 -18.94 20.19 -1.63
C THR A 89 -17.88 19.75 -2.65
N VAL A 90 -16.63 20.20 -2.47
CA VAL A 90 -15.52 19.81 -3.34
C VAL A 90 -15.18 18.33 -3.16
N ARG A 91 -15.16 17.82 -1.93
CA ARG A 91 -14.93 16.40 -1.65
C ARG A 91 -16.00 15.52 -2.27
N GLU A 92 -17.28 15.90 -2.22
CA GLU A 92 -18.36 15.13 -2.83
C GLU A 92 -18.20 15.03 -4.35
N LYS A 93 -17.76 16.10 -5.02
CA LYS A 93 -17.52 16.11 -6.48
C LYS A 93 -16.26 15.37 -6.90
N VAL A 94 -15.18 15.48 -6.11
CA VAL A 94 -13.85 14.95 -6.46
C VAL A 94 -13.67 13.52 -5.98
N THR A 95 -14.31 13.15 -4.87
CA THR A 95 -14.27 11.78 -4.36
C THR A 95 -15.29 10.99 -5.17
N PRO A 96 -14.88 10.07 -6.06
CA PRO A 96 -15.85 9.18 -6.68
C PRO A 96 -16.59 8.45 -5.54
N PRO A 97 -17.90 8.18 -5.68
CA PRO A 97 -18.67 7.50 -4.64
C PRO A 97 -17.91 6.24 -4.23
N ILE A 98 -17.36 6.25 -3.01
CA ILE A 98 -16.56 5.13 -2.55
C ILE A 98 -17.55 4.11 -1.99
N TYR A 99 -17.43 2.88 -2.51
CA TYR A 99 -17.93 1.62 -1.97
C TYR A 99 -19.34 1.17 -2.39
N ASP A 100 -19.50 0.82 -3.68
CA ASP A 100 -19.85 -0.59 -3.89
C ASP A 100 -18.63 -1.38 -3.43
N PHE A 101 -18.75 -2.09 -2.30
CA PHE A 101 -17.80 -3.13 -1.96
C PHE A 101 -17.68 -4.01 -3.20
N TYR A 102 -16.55 -3.89 -3.87
CA TYR A 102 -16.15 -4.90 -4.83
C TYR A 102 -16.38 -6.25 -4.13
N LEU A 103 -17.20 -7.11 -4.73
CA LEU A 103 -17.01 -8.55 -4.71
C LEU A 103 -15.57 -8.80 -5.21
N LYS A 104 -14.60 -8.58 -4.32
CA LYS A 104 -13.16 -8.48 -4.61
C LYS A 104 -12.50 -9.85 -4.61
N PHE A 105 -13.29 -10.90 -4.44
CA PHE A 105 -12.84 -12.28 -4.39
C PHE A 105 -13.84 -13.11 -5.19
N LYS A 106 -13.42 -13.57 -6.37
CA LYS A 106 -14.00 -14.77 -6.96
C LYS A 106 -13.24 -15.91 -6.30
N ASN A 107 -13.94 -16.68 -5.47
CA ASN A 107 -13.39 -17.88 -4.87
C ASN A 107 -13.08 -18.89 -5.99
N PHE A 108 -11.80 -19.06 -6.30
CA PHE A 108 -11.35 -20.04 -7.29
C PHE A 108 -11.03 -21.40 -6.67
N SER A 109 -11.12 -21.54 -5.35
CA SER A 109 -10.77 -22.76 -4.62
C SER A 109 -11.97 -23.67 -4.31
N ASN A 110 -13.20 -23.34 -4.73
CA ASN A 110 -14.42 -24.08 -4.39
C ASN A 110 -14.59 -24.35 -2.87
N SER A 111 -13.85 -23.62 -2.02
CA SER A 111 -13.86 -23.80 -0.57
C SER A 111 -14.94 -22.92 0.03
N SER A 112 -15.96 -23.51 0.66
CA SER A 112 -16.97 -22.74 1.39
C SER A 112 -16.35 -22.06 2.61
N PHE A 113 -16.53 -20.75 2.74
CA PHE A 113 -16.21 -20.02 3.97
C PHE A 113 -17.33 -20.23 5.00
N ASP A 114 -16.98 -20.30 6.27
CA ASP A 114 -17.97 -20.37 7.35
C ASP A 114 -18.66 -19.02 7.58
N THR A 115 -19.67 -19.00 8.44
CA THR A 115 -20.49 -17.81 8.71
C THR A 115 -19.66 -16.68 9.30
N GLU A 116 -18.66 -17.00 10.13
CA GLU A 116 -17.81 -16.03 10.81
C GLU A 116 -16.80 -15.40 9.84
N GLU A 117 -16.18 -16.21 8.98
CA GLU A 117 -15.28 -15.78 7.92
C GLU A 117 -15.99 -14.85 6.93
N ASN A 118 -17.24 -15.19 6.55
CA ASN A 118 -18.05 -14.33 5.68
C ASN A 118 -18.36 -12.99 6.34
N GLU A 119 -18.66 -12.97 7.64
CA GLU A 119 -18.87 -11.72 8.37
C GLU A 119 -17.61 -10.84 8.39
N ILE A 120 -16.43 -11.42 8.58
CA ILE A 120 -15.15 -10.70 8.59
C ILE A 120 -14.84 -10.13 7.20
N LEU A 121 -15.07 -10.91 6.14
CA LEU A 121 -14.90 -10.46 4.76
C LEU A 121 -15.85 -9.32 4.40
N ASN A 122 -17.11 -9.37 4.87
CA ASN A 122 -18.12 -8.36 4.62
C ASN A 122 -17.87 -7.05 5.40
N LYS A 123 -17.30 -7.12 6.61
CA LYS A 123 -16.91 -5.95 7.40
C LYS A 123 -15.71 -5.19 6.76
N GLY A 124 -14.87 -5.90 6.01
CA GLY A 124 -13.75 -5.34 5.25
C GLY A 124 -12.56 -4.89 6.10
N PRO A 125 -11.46 -4.39 5.48
CA PRO A 125 -10.16 -4.21 6.14
C PRO A 125 -10.13 -3.15 7.25
N LYS A 126 -11.20 -2.37 7.42
CA LYS A 126 -11.38 -1.44 8.54
C LYS A 126 -11.57 -2.18 9.88
N TYR A 127 -11.96 -3.46 9.83
CA TYR A 127 -12.14 -4.36 10.97
C TYR A 127 -11.09 -5.47 11.03
N SER A 128 -10.00 -5.35 10.27
CA SER A 128 -8.83 -6.20 10.49
C SER A 128 -8.33 -5.87 11.89
N LEU A 129 -8.65 -6.77 12.83
CA LEU A 129 -8.40 -6.71 14.26
C LEU A 129 -7.20 -5.81 14.62
N ASP A 130 -7.47 -4.81 15.47
CA ASP A 130 -6.50 -3.91 16.10
C ASP A 130 -5.53 -4.66 17.07
N PHE A 131 -5.35 -5.98 16.88
CA PHE A 131 -4.54 -6.90 17.68
C PHE A 131 -3.02 -6.73 17.53
N MET A 132 -2.57 -5.69 16.83
CA MET A 132 -1.14 -5.38 16.67
C MET A 132 -0.75 -4.02 17.27
N LYS A 133 -1.51 -3.49 18.22
CA LYS A 133 -1.01 -2.45 19.13
C LYS A 133 -0.43 -3.11 20.38
N LYS A 134 0.87 -2.85 20.60
CA LYS A 134 1.61 -2.91 21.89
C LYS A 134 2.31 -4.20 22.38
N GLN A 135 2.72 -5.16 21.54
CA GLN A 135 3.76 -6.14 21.96
C GLN A 135 4.84 -6.53 20.93
N GLY A 136 4.82 -5.96 19.71
CA GLY A 136 5.74 -6.39 18.64
C GLY A 136 7.13 -5.74 18.60
N LYS A 137 7.45 -4.79 19.49
CA LYS A 137 8.75 -4.08 19.45
C LYS A 137 9.81 -4.64 20.39
N GLU A 138 9.43 -5.27 21.51
CA GLU A 138 10.41 -5.84 22.45
C GLU A 138 10.78 -7.29 22.10
N ILE A 139 9.84 -8.09 21.59
CA ILE A 139 10.10 -9.51 21.25
C ILE A 139 11.01 -9.65 20.02
N LEU A 140 11.04 -8.65 19.12
CA LEU A 140 11.90 -8.72 17.92
C LEU A 140 13.36 -8.35 18.20
N GLY A 141 13.64 -7.53 19.23
CA GLY A 141 15.00 -7.14 19.61
C GLY A 141 15.73 -8.28 20.31
N VAL A 142 15.06 -8.93 21.27
CA VAL A 142 15.64 -10.02 22.08
C VAL A 142 15.97 -11.25 21.21
N ASN A 143 15.12 -11.57 20.23
CA ASN A 143 15.37 -12.70 19.33
C ASN A 143 16.53 -12.45 18.35
N LEU A 144 16.81 -11.19 18.00
CA LEU A 144 17.93 -10.85 17.12
C LEU A 144 19.26 -10.98 17.86
N GLU A 145 19.34 -10.52 19.12
CA GLU A 145 20.54 -10.64 19.95
C GLU A 145 20.85 -12.09 20.31
N VAL A 146 19.84 -12.89 20.68
CA VAL A 146 20.03 -14.33 20.96
C VAL A 146 20.51 -15.07 19.71
N ALA A 147 19.97 -14.76 18.53
CA ALA A 147 20.40 -15.37 17.27
C ALA A 147 21.82 -14.94 16.84
N ILE A 148 22.24 -13.72 17.16
CA ILE A 148 23.62 -13.26 16.90
C ILE A 148 24.60 -13.95 17.84
N GLN A 149 24.27 -14.11 19.13
CA GLN A 149 25.16 -14.79 20.09
C GLN A 149 25.28 -16.31 19.85
N GLN A 150 24.22 -16.97 19.38
CA GLN A 150 24.28 -18.39 19.02
C GLN A 150 25.12 -18.64 17.76
N ASN A 151 25.12 -17.72 16.79
CA ASN A 151 25.94 -17.83 15.59
C ASN A 151 27.43 -17.50 15.83
N LEU A 152 27.75 -16.69 16.86
CA LEU A 152 29.13 -16.37 17.22
C LEU A 152 29.80 -17.44 18.10
N LYS A 153 29.03 -18.32 18.76
CA LYS A 153 29.56 -19.45 19.55
C LYS A 153 29.78 -20.73 18.74
N ASN A 154 29.27 -20.78 17.51
CA ASN A 154 29.36 -21.94 16.61
C ASN A 154 30.40 -21.77 15.48
N ASN A 155 31.25 -20.75 15.58
CA ASN A 155 32.50 -20.57 14.83
C ASN A 155 33.67 -20.53 15.82
#